data_AF-A0A4Q2IW55-F1
#
_entry.id   AF-A0A4Q2IW55-F1
#
_cell.length_a   1.000
_cell.length_b   1.000
_cell.length_c   1.000
_cell.angle_alpha   90.00
_cell.angle_beta   90.00
_cell.angle_gamma   90.00
#
_symmetry.space_group_name_H-M   'P 1'
#
loop_
_entity.id
_entity.type
_entity.pdbx_description
1 polymer ?
#
loop_
_entity_poly.entity_id
_entity_poly.type
_entity_poly.pdbx_seq_one_letter_code
_entity_poly.pdbx_strand_id
1 'polypeptide(L)' 'MTDSAPDPVTLRMAARLPTARASRPRSVDQRDGLERLGAERALKQLAKDLEATADHLDRKGR' A
#
# COMPACT_ATOMS: atom_id res chain seq x y z
N MET A 1 23.27 -11.22 4.77
CA MET A 1 22.32 -10.24 4.19
C MET A 1 21.96 -9.30 5.32
N THR A 2 22.38 -8.04 5.26
CA THR A 2 21.96 -7.05 6.26
C THR A 2 20.45 -6.89 6.14
N ASP A 3 19.74 -7.29 7.20
CA ASP A 3 18.30 -7.14 7.34
C ASP A 3 17.99 -5.67 7.62
N SER A 4 18.21 -4.83 6.61
CA SER A 4 17.90 -3.39 6.66
C SER A 4 16.42 -3.26 6.38
N ALA A 5 15.61 -3.29 7.43
CA ALA A 5 14.21 -2.90 7.35
C ALA A 5 14.10 -1.57 6.57
N PRO A 6 13.16 -1.45 5.62
CA PRO A 6 13.00 -0.23 4.84
C PRO A 6 12.71 0.96 5.76
N ASP A 7 13.31 2.11 5.47
CA ASP A 7 13.11 3.30 6.27
C ASP A 7 11.65 3.83 6.15
N PRO A 8 11.16 4.60 7.14
CA PRO A 8 9.79 5.11 7.16
C PRO A 8 9.42 5.95 5.92
N VAL A 9 10.37 6.69 5.34
CA VAL A 9 10.12 7.50 4.14
C VAL A 9 9.88 6.59 2.94
N THR A 10 10.69 5.55 2.78
CA THR A 10 10.51 4.53 1.75
C THR A 10 9.14 3.84 1.87
N LEU A 11 8.71 3.47 3.08
CA LEU A 11 7.39 2.86 3.29
C LEU A 11 6.23 3.80 2.91
N ARG A 12 6.31 5.07 3.30
CA ARG A 12 5.31 6.09 2.91
C ARG A 12 5.28 6.32 1.41
N MET A 13 6.44 6.31 0.75
CA MET A 13 6.53 6.39 -0.71
C MET A 13 5.91 5.15 -1.38
N ALA A 14 6.19 3.96 -0.84
CA ALA A 14 5.61 2.72 -1.32
C ALA A 14 4.08 2.69 -1.19
N ALA A 15 3.51 3.26 -0.13
CA ALA A 15 2.07 3.36 0.09
C ALA A 15 1.32 4.16 -1.00
N ARG A 16 2.01 5.07 -1.70
CA ARG A 16 1.42 5.84 -2.80
C ARG A 16 1.06 4.97 -4.01
N LEU A 17 1.82 3.90 -4.25
CA LEU A 17 1.61 2.99 -5.38
C LEU A 17 0.26 2.25 -5.31
N PRO A 18 -0.08 1.51 -4.22
CA PRO A 18 -1.37 0.86 -4.12
C PRO A 18 -2.52 1.86 -4.06
N THR A 19 -2.35 3.02 -3.42
CA THR A 19 -3.34 4.12 -3.43
C THR A 19 -3.65 4.59 -4.85
N ALA A 20 -2.62 4.89 -5.65
CA ALA A 20 -2.79 5.29 -7.05
C ALA A 20 -3.42 4.19 -7.91
N ARG A 21 -3.12 2.92 -7.63
CA ARG A 21 -3.73 1.78 -8.34
C ARG A 21 -5.19 1.55 -7.95
N ALA A 22 -5.57 1.85 -6.72
CA ALA A 22 -6.95 1.77 -6.26
C ALA A 22 -7.82 2.90 -6.83
N SER A 23 -7.25 4.08 -7.08
CA SER A 23 -7.98 5.25 -7.60
C SER A 23 -8.00 5.37 -9.12
N ARG A 24 -7.17 4.61 -9.84
CA ARG A 24 -7.08 4.70 -11.31
C ARG A 24 -8.40 4.24 -11.94
N PRO A 25 -9.03 5.05 -12.82
CA PRO A 25 -10.18 4.59 -13.60
C PRO A 25 -9.71 3.44 -14.51
N ARG A 26 -10.15 2.22 -14.19
CA ARG A 26 -9.71 1.02 -14.89
C ARG A 26 -10.59 0.84 -16.12
N SER A 27 -10.02 1.19 -17.27
CA SER A 27 -10.55 0.89 -18.59
C SER A 27 -10.84 -0.61 -18.67
N VAL A 28 -12.13 -0.97 -18.64
CA VAL A 28 -12.72 -2.23 -19.15
C VAL A 28 -11.83 -3.47 -18.99
N ASP A 29 -11.36 -3.75 -17.78
CA ASP A 29 -10.56 -4.94 -17.50
C ASP A 29 -11.49 -6.09 -17.10
N GLN A 30 -11.25 -7.29 -17.65
CA GLN A 30 -12.09 -8.50 -17.71
C GLN A 30 -12.49 -9.15 -16.37
N ARG A 31 -12.36 -8.44 -15.25
CA ARG A 31 -12.69 -8.95 -13.92
C ARG A 31 -14.14 -8.67 -13.59
N ASP A 32 -14.81 -9.63 -12.94
CA ASP A 32 -16.15 -9.40 -12.43
C ASP A 32 -16.16 -8.32 -11.33
N GLY A 33 -17.36 -7.83 -10.99
CA GLY A 33 -17.51 -6.74 -10.02
C GLY A 33 -16.97 -7.07 -8.61
N LEU A 34 -16.96 -8.35 -8.22
CA LEU A 34 -16.50 -8.80 -6.90
C LEU A 34 -14.98 -8.91 -6.84
N GLU A 35 -14.35 -9.48 -7.86
CA GLU A 35 -12.88 -9.49 -8.00
C GLU A 35 -12.33 -8.07 -8.05
N ARG A 36 -13.04 -7.15 -8.72
CA ARG A 36 -12.68 -5.73 -8.76
C ARG A 36 -12.73 -5.10 -7.37
N LEU A 37 -13.83 -5.30 -6.64
CA LEU A 37 -13.99 -4.77 -5.28
C LEU A 37 -12.96 -5.36 -4.31
N GLY A 38 -12.68 -6.67 -4.44
CA GLY A 38 -11.66 -7.36 -3.65
C GLY A 38 -10.27 -6.78 -3.88
N ALA A 39 -9.89 -6.58 -5.16
CA ALA A 39 -8.60 -5.99 -5.51
C ALA A 39 -8.47 -4.54 -5.01
N GLU A 40 -9.52 -3.73 -5.13
CA GLU A 40 -9.52 -2.35 -4.60
C GLU A 40 -9.35 -2.32 -3.08
N ARG A 41 -10.09 -3.17 -2.36
CA ARG A 41 -9.99 -3.30 -0.89
C ARG A 41 -8.59 -3.75 -0.46
N ALA A 42 -8.02 -4.75 -1.15
CA ALA A 42 -6.68 -5.24 -0.85
C ALA A 42 -5.61 -4.15 -1.06
N LEU A 43 -5.70 -3.36 -2.14
CA LEU A 43 -4.79 -2.24 -2.37
C LEU A 43 -4.94 -1.15 -1.30
N LYS A 44 -6.16 -0.79 -0.92
CA LYS A 44 -6.39 0.18 0.16
C LYS A 44 -5.84 -0.32 1.50
N GLN A 45 -6.00 -1.60 1.81
CA GLN A 45 -5.46 -2.18 3.04
C GLN A 45 -3.94 -2.17 3.04
N LEU A 46 -3.32 -2.60 1.93
CA LEU A 46 -1.87 -2.56 1.78
C LEU A 46 -1.28 -1.16 1.97
N ALA A 47 -1.94 -0.12 1.42
CA ALA A 47 -1.51 1.27 1.63
C ALA A 47 -1.48 1.63 3.14
N LYS A 48 -2.56 1.30 3.86
CA LYS A 48 -2.68 1.55 5.31
C LYS A 48 -1.64 0.78 6.12
N ASP A 49 -1.39 -0.48 5.76
CA ASP A 49 -0.42 -1.32 6.47
C ASP A 49 1.01 -0.77 6.34
N LEU A 50 1.36 -0.25 5.16
CA LEU A 50 2.64 0.42 4.91
C LEU A 50 2.77 1.72 5.72
N GLU A 51 1.72 2.54 5.77
CA GLU A 51 1.69 3.76 6.59
C GLU A 51 1.81 3.44 8.08
N ALA A 52 1.04 2.47 8.59
CA ALA A 52 1.09 2.05 9.98
C ALA A 52 2.47 1.47 10.37
N THR A 53 3.12 0.76 9.44
CA THR A 53 4.49 0.26 9.65
C THR A 53 5.49 1.42 9.70
N ALA A 54 5.36 2.42 8.83
CA ALA A 54 6.20 3.62 8.88
C ALA A 54 6.05 4.37 10.20
N ASP A 55 4.82 4.55 10.69
CA ASP A 55 4.54 5.22 11.97
C ASP A 55 5.03 4.41 13.17
N HIS A 56 5.05 3.08 13.07
CA HIS A 56 5.66 2.22 14.09
C HIS A 56 7.19 2.40 14.12
N LEU A 57 7.84 2.41 12.96
CA LEU A 57 9.29 2.60 12.87
C LEU A 57 9.72 4.00 13.30
N ASP A 58 8.98 5.05 12.94
CA ASP A 58 9.21 6.42 13.42
C ASP A 58 9.11 6.52 14.94
N ARG A 59 8.18 5.79 15.57
CA ARG A 59 8.07 5.73 17.04
C ARG A 59 9.21 4.98 17.69
N LYS A 60 9.71 3.91 17.07
CA LYS A 60 10.82 3.10 17.59
C LYS A 60 12.17 3.82 17.48
N GLY A 61 12.32 4.73 16.51
CA GLY A 61 13.54 5.52 16.31
C GLY A 61 13.65 6.79 17.18
N ARG A 62 12.64 7.09 18.01
CA ARG A 62 12.63 8.18 18.99
C ARG A 62 12.97 7.65 20.38
#